data_AF-A0AAD3NS10-F1
#
_entry.id   AF-A0AAD3NS10-F1
#
_cell.length_a   1.000
_cell.length_b   1.000
_cell.length_c   1.000
_cell.angle_alpha   90.00
_cell.angle_beta   90.00
_cell.angle_gamma   90.00
#
_symmetry.space_group_name_H-M   'P 1'
#
loop_
_entity.id
_entity.type
_entity.pdbx_description
1 polymer ?
#
loop_
_entity_poly.entity_id
_entity_poly.type
_entity_poly.pdbx_seq_one_letter_code
_entity_poly.pdbx_strand_id
1 'polypeptide(L)'
;KLKASGVEFKSNNDGFIYQISFNQLLINSEVILSVGSISSTQLLLVSRISLKTQLKEMNITVLLDSSFVGKTVKDNPSTGFTIVSSKPLEDSYTQVAGILDDSQNYI
;
A
#
# COMPACT_ATOMS: atom_id res chain seq x y z
N LYS A 1 -11.83 22.27 4.96
CA LYS A 1 -10.81 21.41 4.31
C LYS A 1 -10.87 20.04 4.98
N LEU A 2 -10.91 18.94 4.24
CA LEU A 2 -10.89 17.60 4.84
C LEU A 2 -9.55 17.39 5.56
N LYS A 3 -9.59 16.81 6.76
CA LYS A 3 -8.41 16.49 7.57
C LYS A 3 -8.64 15.13 8.23
N ALA A 4 -7.64 14.26 8.21
CA ALA A 4 -7.66 13.04 9.01
C ALA A 4 -7.63 13.41 10.50
N SER A 5 -8.53 12.83 11.30
CA SER A 5 -8.62 13.09 12.74
C SER A 5 -7.97 11.99 13.59
N GLY A 6 -7.66 10.86 12.98
CA GLY A 6 -7.30 9.65 13.68
C GLY A 6 -7.41 8.40 12.81
N VAL A 7 -7.31 7.24 13.46
CA VAL A 7 -7.45 5.92 12.86
C VAL A 7 -8.30 5.02 13.75
N GLU A 8 -8.94 4.03 13.15
CA GLU A 8 -9.64 2.95 13.84
C GLU A 8 -9.00 1.62 13.42
N PHE A 9 -8.76 0.73 14.38
CA PHE A 9 -8.29 -0.62 14.09
C PHE A 9 -8.93 -1.63 15.03
N LYS A 10 -9.10 -2.86 14.54
CA LYS A 10 -9.56 -4.00 15.33
C LYS A 10 -8.35 -4.80 15.79
N SER A 11 -8.25 -5.04 17.09
CA SER A 11 -7.21 -5.89 17.65
C SER A 11 -7.59 -7.36 17.49
N ASN A 12 -6.61 -8.17 17.08
CA ASN A 12 -6.79 -9.61 16.92
C ASN A 12 -6.70 -10.36 18.26
N ASN A 13 -6.13 -9.74 19.30
CA ASN A 13 -5.92 -10.40 20.59
C ASN A 13 -7.20 -10.48 21.43
N ASP A 14 -7.97 -9.39 21.42
CA ASP A 14 -9.16 -9.20 22.26
C ASP A 14 -10.44 -8.96 21.44
N GLY A 15 -10.32 -8.76 20.13
CA GLY A 15 -11.44 -8.50 19.23
C GLY A 15 -12.02 -7.09 19.34
N PHE A 16 -11.48 -6.24 20.21
CA PHE A 16 -11.98 -4.88 20.43
C PHE A 16 -11.55 -3.95 19.31
N ILE A 17 -12.37 -2.91 19.10
CA ILE A 17 -12.09 -1.82 18.18
C ILE A 17 -11.49 -0.67 18.99
N TYR A 18 -10.34 -0.21 18.53
CA TYR A 18 -9.60 0.90 19.11
C TYR A 18 -9.63 2.09 18.16
N GLN A 19 -10.00 3.25 18.69
CA GLN A 19 -9.97 4.51 17.96
C GLN A 19 -8.90 5.42 18.55
N ILE A 20 -7.94 5.80 17.73
CA ILE A 20 -6.87 6.75 18.08
C ILE A 20 -7.21 8.08 17.43
N SER A 21 -7.28 9.15 18.23
CA SER A 21 -7.55 10.51 17.74
C SER A 21 -6.53 11.49 18.26
N PHE A 22 -6.33 12.60 17.55
CA PHE A 22 -5.41 13.64 18.01
C PHE A 22 -5.90 14.35 19.27
N ASN A 23 -4.97 14.69 20.17
CA ASN A 23 -5.24 15.63 21.25
C ASN A 23 -5.42 17.03 20.65
N GLN A 24 -6.47 17.75 21.07
CA GLN A 24 -6.84 19.08 20.58
C GLN A 24 -5.74 20.13 20.77
N LEU A 25 -4.77 19.89 21.67
CA LEU A 25 -3.64 20.78 21.92
C LEU A 25 -2.48 20.64 20.91
N LEU A 26 -2.46 19.57 20.10
CA LEU A 26 -1.40 19.33 19.11
C LEU A 26 -1.80 19.95 17.76
N ILE A 27 -1.26 21.14 17.50
CA ILE A 27 -1.43 21.86 16.25
C ILE A 27 -0.57 21.14 15.18
N ASN A 28 -1.16 20.84 14.02
CA ASN A 28 -0.51 20.16 12.87
C ASN A 28 -0.27 18.65 12.98
N SER A 29 -1.02 17.91 13.81
CA SER A 29 -1.00 16.45 13.74
C SER A 29 -1.55 15.92 12.41
N GLU A 30 -0.93 14.84 11.90
CA GLU A 30 -1.23 14.19 10.62
C GLU A 30 -1.28 12.68 10.77
N VAL A 31 -2.02 12.02 9.87
CA VAL A 31 -2.03 10.55 9.75
C VAL A 31 -1.26 10.21 8.48
N ILE A 32 -0.19 9.43 8.63
CA ILE A 32 0.63 8.96 7.51
C ILE A 32 0.28 7.50 7.25
N LEU A 33 -0.03 7.17 5.99
CA LEU A 33 -0.37 5.83 5.56
C LEU A 33 0.84 5.12 4.94
N SER A 34 1.37 4.11 5.63
CA SER A 34 2.59 3.39 5.24
C SER A 34 2.39 1.87 5.21
N VAL A 35 1.29 1.40 4.63
CA VAL A 35 0.89 -0.03 4.66
C VAL A 35 1.14 -0.77 3.34
N GLY A 36 1.91 -0.18 2.42
CA GLY A 36 2.22 -0.75 1.10
C GLY A 36 1.21 -0.37 0.00
N SER A 37 1.53 -0.66 -1.27
CA SER A 37 0.76 -0.22 -2.44
C SER A 37 -0.66 -0.80 -2.48
N ILE A 38 -0.81 -2.07 -2.11
CA ILE A 38 -2.09 -2.79 -2.08
C ILE A 38 -2.95 -2.30 -0.90
N SER A 39 -2.45 -2.44 0.31
CA SER A 39 -3.23 -2.13 1.52
C SER A 39 -3.52 -0.64 1.65
N SER A 40 -2.65 0.26 1.16
CA SER A 40 -2.89 1.71 1.26
C SER A 40 -4.09 2.10 0.39
N THR A 41 -4.16 1.52 -0.80
CA THR A 41 -5.30 1.70 -1.70
C THR A 41 -6.60 1.20 -1.07
N GLN A 42 -6.56 -0.02 -0.51
CA GLN A 42 -7.73 -0.61 0.15
C GLN A 42 -8.18 0.22 1.35
N LEU A 43 -7.26 0.71 2.17
CA LEU A 43 -7.60 1.50 3.35
C LEU A 43 -8.22 2.86 2.98
N LEU A 44 -7.70 3.53 1.95
CA LEU A 44 -8.30 4.77 1.44
C LEU A 44 -9.73 4.54 0.92
N LEU A 45 -9.94 3.46 0.18
CA LEU A 45 -11.25 3.07 -0.36
C LEU A 45 -12.29 2.88 0.77
N VAL A 46 -11.98 2.06 1.78
CA VAL A 46 -12.90 1.83 2.92
C VAL A 46 -13.01 3.07 3.82
N SER A 47 -12.01 3.95 3.80
CA SER A 47 -12.06 5.29 4.40
C SER A 47 -12.89 6.29 3.56
N ARG A 48 -13.59 5.82 2.53
CA ARG A 48 -14.48 6.59 1.64
C ARG A 48 -13.76 7.57 0.70
N ILE A 49 -12.50 7.28 0.38
CA ILE A 49 -11.62 8.10 -0.47
C ILE A 49 -11.22 7.27 -1.69
N SER A 50 -11.89 7.49 -2.82
CA SER A 50 -11.59 6.84 -4.11
C SER A 50 -12.44 7.47 -5.21
N LEU A 51 -12.43 6.89 -6.41
CA LEU A 51 -13.28 7.33 -7.51
C LEU A 51 -14.75 7.13 -7.14
N LYS A 52 -15.56 8.17 -7.32
CA LYS A 52 -16.98 8.19 -6.96
C LYS A 52 -17.79 7.03 -7.54
N THR A 53 -17.50 6.59 -8.76
CA THR A 53 -18.20 5.44 -9.37
C THR A 53 -17.88 4.14 -8.63
N GLN A 54 -16.61 3.89 -8.32
CA GLN A 54 -16.17 2.69 -7.57
C GLN A 54 -16.79 2.64 -6.17
N LEU A 55 -16.80 3.76 -5.44
CA LEU A 55 -17.43 3.81 -4.12
C LEU A 55 -18.93 3.52 -4.17
N LYS A 56 -19.63 4.06 -5.18
CA LYS A 56 -21.07 3.83 -5.38
C LYS A 56 -21.39 2.38 -5.73
N GLU A 57 -20.59 1.75 -6.59
CA GLU A 57 -20.74 0.32 -6.95
C GLU A 57 -20.64 -0.58 -5.71
N MET A 58 -19.86 -0.18 -4.70
CA MET A 58 -19.69 -0.90 -3.44
C MET A 58 -20.65 -0.47 -2.33
N ASN A 59 -21.62 0.40 -2.61
CA ASN A 59 -22.53 1.01 -1.62
C ASN A 59 -21.80 1.80 -0.50
N ILE A 60 -20.61 2.34 -0.79
CA ILE A 60 -19.82 3.16 0.12
C ILE A 60 -20.15 4.65 -0.13
N THR A 61 -20.47 5.38 0.95
CA THR A 61 -20.67 6.83 0.87
C THR A 61 -19.37 7.52 0.48
N VAL A 62 -19.45 8.58 -0.34
CA VAL A 62 -18.26 9.27 -0.85
C VAL A 62 -17.87 10.39 0.11
N LEU A 63 -16.67 10.32 0.69
CA LEU A 63 -16.10 11.40 1.51
C LEU A 63 -15.24 12.33 0.64
N LEU A 64 -14.41 11.76 -0.23
CA LEU A 64 -13.57 12.48 -1.17
C LEU A 64 -13.50 11.70 -2.49
N ASP A 65 -13.89 12.36 -3.58
CA ASP A 65 -13.73 11.82 -4.93
C ASP A 65 -12.29 12.03 -5.40
N SER A 66 -11.56 10.92 -5.60
CA SER A 66 -10.17 10.93 -6.04
C SER A 66 -9.95 9.89 -7.13
N SER A 67 -9.64 10.36 -8.34
CA SER A 67 -9.47 9.52 -9.54
C SER A 67 -8.19 8.69 -9.55
N PHE A 68 -7.25 8.94 -8.62
CA PHE A 68 -5.92 8.33 -8.63
C PHE A 68 -5.75 7.18 -7.62
N VAL A 69 -6.65 7.04 -6.64
CA VAL A 69 -6.56 5.97 -5.64
C VAL A 69 -6.65 4.61 -6.32
N GLY A 70 -5.62 3.77 -6.11
CA GLY A 70 -5.55 2.43 -6.70
C GLY A 70 -5.31 2.39 -8.20
N LYS A 71 -5.04 3.53 -8.84
CA LYS A 71 -4.62 3.57 -10.24
C LYS A 71 -3.09 3.52 -10.32
N THR A 72 -2.59 3.17 -11.51
CA THR A 72 -1.15 3.19 -11.81
C THR A 72 -0.27 2.30 -10.93
N VAL A 73 -0.84 1.27 -10.30
CA VAL A 73 -0.05 0.20 -9.67
C VAL A 73 0.73 -0.51 -10.77
N LYS A 74 2.04 -0.64 -10.57
CA LYS A 74 2.95 -1.32 -11.50
C LYS A 74 3.56 -2.52 -10.80
N ASP A 75 3.65 -3.62 -11.52
CA ASP A 75 4.32 -4.84 -11.11
C ASP A 75 5.24 -5.25 -12.26
N ASN A 76 6.54 -5.26 -12.01
CA ASN A 76 7.52 -5.50 -13.07
C ASN A 76 7.55 -7.00 -13.34
N PRO A 77 7.44 -7.43 -14.61
CA PRO A 77 7.51 -8.85 -14.93
C PRO A 77 8.87 -9.40 -14.55
N SER A 78 8.88 -10.59 -13.94
CA SER A 78 10.09 -11.33 -13.61
C SER A 78 10.10 -12.67 -14.34
N THR A 79 11.25 -13.02 -14.91
CA THR A 79 11.49 -14.32 -15.53
C THR A 79 12.83 -14.85 -15.05
N GLY A 80 12.97 -16.17 -15.05
CA GLY A 80 14.19 -16.83 -14.60
C GLY A 80 14.29 -18.23 -15.18
N PHE A 81 15.50 -18.77 -15.16
CA PHE A 81 15.79 -20.16 -15.51
C PHE A 81 16.53 -20.81 -14.34
N THR A 82 16.27 -22.09 -14.10
CA THR A 82 16.92 -22.85 -13.05
C THR A 82 17.93 -23.81 -13.68
N ILE A 83 19.20 -23.71 -13.27
CA ILE A 83 20.25 -24.66 -13.66
C ILE A 83 20.57 -25.55 -12.48
N VAL A 84 20.57 -26.86 -12.71
CA VAL A 84 20.95 -27.85 -11.69
C VAL A 84 22.45 -28.13 -11.81
N SER A 85 23.20 -27.83 -10.75
CA SER A 85 24.63 -28.14 -10.67
C SER A 85 24.87 -29.60 -10.33
N SER A 86 25.85 -30.23 -10.97
CA SER A 86 26.29 -31.60 -10.66
C SER A 86 27.13 -31.69 -9.38
N LYS A 87 27.56 -30.54 -8.83
CA LYS A 87 28.29 -30.43 -7.56
C LYS A 87 27.51 -29.52 -6.60
N PRO A 88 27.60 -29.74 -5.28
CA PRO A 88 27.01 -28.83 -4.31
C PRO A 88 27.51 -27.40 -4.52
N LEU A 89 26.59 -26.44 -4.48
CA LEU A 89 26.89 -25.02 -4.50
C LEU A 89 26.61 -24.47 -3.10
N GLU A 90 27.40 -23.47 -2.69
CA GLU A 90 27.13 -22.70 -1.48
C GLU A 90 25.92 -21.79 -1.70
N ASP A 91 25.08 -21.63 -0.67
CA ASP A 91 23.99 -20.68 -0.70
C ASP A 91 24.52 -19.24 -0.73
N SER A 92 23.92 -18.39 -1.56
CA SER A 92 24.32 -16.98 -1.65
C SER A 92 23.11 -16.06 -1.84
N TYR A 93 23.23 -14.84 -1.31
CA TYR A 93 22.29 -13.75 -1.59
C TYR A 93 22.64 -13.07 -2.91
N THR A 94 21.64 -12.40 -3.51
CA THR A 94 21.85 -11.54 -4.68
C THR A 94 22.79 -10.41 -4.32
N GLN A 95 23.92 -10.32 -5.02
CA GLN A 95 24.96 -9.30 -4.78
C GLN A 95 25.29 -8.49 -6.04
N VAL A 96 24.95 -9.02 -7.22
CA VAL A 96 25.29 -8.43 -8.51
C VAL A 96 24.02 -8.22 -9.30
N ALA A 97 23.84 -7.00 -9.83
CA ALA A 97 22.77 -6.66 -10.74
C ALA A 97 23.37 -6.24 -12.09
N GLY A 98 22.96 -6.90 -13.17
CA GLY A 98 23.24 -6.47 -14.54
C GLY A 98 22.12 -5.55 -15.01
N ILE A 99 22.40 -4.26 -15.18
CA ILE A 99 21.43 -3.26 -15.62
C ILE A 99 21.74 -2.91 -17.07
N LEU A 100 20.75 -3.07 -17.96
CA LEU A 100 20.84 -2.61 -19.35
C LEU A 100 20.55 -1.10 -19.42
N ASP A 101 21.23 -0.39 -20.31
CA ASP A 101 21.09 1.07 -20.47
C ASP A 101 19.66 1.51 -20.85
N ASP A 102 18.91 0.63 -21.53
CA ASP A 102 17.53 0.86 -21.97
C ASP A 102 16.48 0.25 -21.02
N SER A 103 16.89 -0.18 -19.83
CA SER A 103 15.99 -0.76 -18.82
C SER A 103 14.89 0.23 -18.42
N GLN A 104 13.62 -0.17 -18.60
CA GLN A 104 12.47 0.54 -18.04
C GLN A 104 12.14 0.08 -16.60
N ASN A 105 12.93 -0.83 -16.03
CA ASN A 105 12.80 -1.23 -14.64
C ASN A 105 13.52 -0.19 -13.76
N TYR A 106 12.76 0.42 -12.85
CA TYR A 106 13.30 1.26 -11.79
C TYR A 106 13.74 0.34 -10.64
N ILE A 107 15.01 0.41 -10.27
CA ILE A 107 15.61 -0.31 -9.13
C ILE A 107 15.76 0.67 -7.97
#